data_AF-A0A7Y5BNM7-F1
#
_entry.id   AF-A0A7Y5BNM7-F1
#
_cell.length_a   1.000
_cell.length_b   1.000
_cell.length_c   1.000
_cell.angle_alpha   90.00
_cell.angle_beta   90.00
_cell.angle_gamma   90.00
#
_symmetry.space_group_name_H-M   'P 1'
#
loop_
_entity.id
_entity.type
_entity.pdbx_description
1 polymer ?
#
loop_
_entity_poly.entity_id
_entity_poly.type
_entity_poly.pdbx_seq_one_letter_code
_entity_poly.pdbx_strand_id
1 'polypeptide(L)'
;MENTLAHVKKKFGERLSQGVGDVAKWQNRRKQDVERDIEDRFGVTPDSLHRYYRGEIPKSPDSINFEKIIRYCAEKGRMSEDWAREIVSAGVRLGMVFSVDKETFIHELMRGAGSHVPALAKPSTPRPRLHELSPFVLNVPIQHPRQFFGREKELRKIFNRLKLSHDECFSIIGPRRVGKTSFLYYLKNITQTPTTELRPDQIPLLKHLPNLDHVRWLWVDFQDTRMCDKEYLLPYLLNELNLPVPDPCNLNNFMRAITPNLQQKTVILMDEVEAAMKSPDLGEAFWNCMRSLITHDDCHVTFITSARDTVVKLRDEARLTSEFFNYFRTLELGPFIEAEACALIASSPIPFAPEVEKQILAESGLWPNKLQQLCQETLEELEG
;
A
#
# COMPACT_ATOMS: atom_id res chain seq x y z
N MET A 1 49.85 14.87 -3.36
CA MET A 1 48.83 13.82 -3.59
C MET A 1 47.98 13.54 -2.34
N GLU A 2 48.55 13.43 -1.13
CA GLU A 2 47.77 13.18 0.11
C GLU A 2 46.71 14.25 0.42
N ASN A 3 47.02 15.54 0.20
CA ASN A 3 46.09 16.64 0.45
C ASN A 3 44.86 16.59 -0.47
N THR A 4 45.01 16.02 -1.67
CA THR A 4 43.92 15.86 -2.64
C THR A 4 43.00 14.69 -2.27
N LEU A 5 43.56 13.58 -1.76
CA LEU A 5 42.78 12.41 -1.36
C LEU A 5 41.99 12.67 -0.07
N ALA A 6 42.59 13.35 0.91
CA ALA A 6 41.90 13.77 2.14
C ALA A 6 40.69 14.69 1.83
N HIS A 7 40.85 15.60 0.87
CA HIS A 7 39.77 16.45 0.40
C HIS A 7 38.63 15.66 -0.26
N VAL A 8 38.96 14.67 -1.11
CA VAL A 8 37.95 13.79 -1.73
C VAL A 8 37.19 12.95 -0.71
N LYS A 9 37.88 12.39 0.30
CA LYS A 9 37.25 11.64 1.38
C LYS A 9 36.27 12.49 2.20
N LYS A 10 36.66 13.71 2.54
CA LYS A 10 35.81 14.66 3.26
C LYS A 10 34.58 15.03 2.43
N LYS A 11 34.76 15.37 1.15
CA LYS A 11 33.67 15.71 0.25
C LYS A 11 32.68 14.55 0.05
N PHE A 12 33.19 13.32 -0.06
CA PHE A 12 32.34 12.12 -0.13
C PHE A 12 31.50 11.94 1.15
N GLY A 13 32.13 12.07 2.33
CA GLY A 13 31.44 11.97 3.62
C GLY A 13 30.34 13.03 3.81
N GLU A 14 30.62 14.27 3.41
CA GLU A 14 29.66 15.38 3.44
C GLU A 14 28.43 15.09 2.56
N ARG A 15 28.66 14.66 1.30
CA ARG A 15 27.56 14.31 0.38
C ARG A 15 26.78 13.08 0.84
N LEU A 16 27.44 12.09 1.43
CA LEU A 16 26.76 10.93 2.01
C LEU A 16 25.88 11.34 3.20
N SER A 17 26.39 12.19 4.10
CA SER A 17 25.64 12.73 5.24
C SER A 17 24.46 13.60 4.81
N GLN A 18 24.64 14.39 3.75
CA GLN A 18 23.58 15.15 3.12
C GLN A 18 22.51 14.22 2.54
N GLY A 19 22.90 13.17 1.80
CA GLY A 19 21.96 12.21 1.20
C GLY A 19 21.07 11.55 2.24
N VAL A 20 21.66 11.05 3.34
CA VAL A 20 20.88 10.47 4.45
C VAL A 20 20.01 11.52 5.15
N GLY A 21 20.49 12.75 5.30
CA GLY A 21 19.71 13.85 5.87
C GLY A 21 18.51 14.26 5.02
N ASP A 22 18.67 14.27 3.71
CA ASP A 22 17.62 14.65 2.77
C ASP A 22 16.57 13.53 2.64
N VAL A 23 16.96 12.25 2.75
CA VAL A 23 16.01 11.13 2.98
C VAL A 23 15.16 11.36 4.23
N ALA A 24 15.80 11.72 5.35
CA ALA A 24 15.10 11.94 6.61
C ALA A 24 14.09 13.09 6.52
N LYS A 25 14.48 14.22 5.93
CA LYS A 25 13.59 15.36 5.67
C LYS A 25 12.43 14.97 4.76
N TRP A 26 12.72 14.30 3.64
CA TRP A 26 11.72 13.93 2.65
C TRP A 26 10.69 12.93 3.18
N GLN A 27 11.11 12.01 4.03
CA GLN A 27 10.23 11.02 4.67
C GLN A 27 9.58 11.50 5.97
N ASN A 28 9.85 12.74 6.42
CA ASN A 28 9.41 13.26 7.71
C ASN A 28 9.79 12.34 8.91
N ARG A 29 11.03 11.85 8.91
CA ARG A 29 11.59 10.96 9.95
C ARG A 29 12.87 11.55 10.53
N ARG A 30 13.29 11.09 11.72
CA ARG A 30 14.58 11.53 12.28
C ARG A 30 15.71 10.86 11.51
N LYS A 31 16.83 11.57 11.35
CA LYS A 31 18.03 11.06 10.66
C LYS A 31 18.54 9.73 11.25
N GLN A 32 18.47 9.58 12.58
CA GLN A 32 18.82 8.34 13.29
C GLN A 32 17.96 7.14 12.86
N ASP A 33 16.69 7.37 12.53
CA ASP A 33 15.78 6.30 12.09
C ASP A 33 16.11 5.84 10.65
N VAL A 34 16.70 6.71 9.83
CA VAL A 34 17.21 6.39 8.49
C VAL A 34 18.56 5.66 8.58
N GLU A 35 19.43 6.08 9.49
CA GLU A 35 20.71 5.41 9.77
C GLU A 35 20.49 3.96 10.23
N ARG A 36 19.47 3.70 11.05
CA ARG A 36 19.05 2.34 11.42
C ARG A 36 18.50 1.52 10.25
N ASP A 37 17.73 2.13 9.34
CA ASP A 37 17.25 1.43 8.13
C ASP A 37 18.41 1.05 7.20
N ILE A 38 19.47 1.87 7.16
CA ILE A 38 20.71 1.56 6.43
C ILE A 38 21.46 0.40 7.10
N GLU A 39 21.50 0.36 8.44
CA GLU A 39 22.06 -0.77 9.19
C GLU A 39 21.31 -2.07 8.88
N ASP A 40 19.99 -2.06 8.99
CA ASP A 40 19.13 -3.24 8.77
C ASP A 40 19.27 -3.78 7.33
N ARG A 41 19.39 -2.90 6.33
CA ARG A 41 19.44 -3.28 4.90
C ARG A 41 20.82 -3.63 4.39
N PHE A 42 21.84 -2.93 4.87
CA PHE A 42 23.18 -2.97 4.27
C PHE A 42 24.27 -3.39 5.25
N GLY A 43 23.91 -3.65 6.51
CA GLY A 43 24.83 -4.10 7.55
C GLY A 43 25.81 -3.02 8.01
N VAL A 44 25.51 -1.74 7.78
CA VAL A 44 26.39 -0.62 8.14
C VAL A 44 25.84 0.08 9.37
N THR A 45 26.52 -0.10 10.51
CA THR A 45 26.09 0.48 11.79
C THR A 45 26.11 2.01 11.77
N PRO A 46 25.27 2.69 12.58
CA PRO A 46 25.27 4.15 12.71
C PRO A 46 26.66 4.72 13.05
N ASP A 47 27.41 4.04 13.93
CA ASP A 47 28.79 4.44 14.29
C ASP A 47 29.76 4.38 13.10
N SER A 48 29.54 3.45 12.18
CA SER A 48 30.32 3.35 10.95
C SER A 48 29.93 4.45 9.96
N LEU A 49 28.63 4.74 9.83
CA LEU A 49 28.14 5.86 9.01
C LEU A 49 28.69 7.20 9.50
N HIS A 50 28.69 7.45 10.80
CA HIS A 50 29.21 8.70 11.37
C HIS A 50 30.71 8.86 11.11
N ARG A 51 31.48 7.78 11.16
CA ARG A 51 32.89 7.78 10.71
C ARG A 51 33.01 8.13 9.22
N TYR A 52 32.16 7.57 8.36
CA TYR A 52 32.17 7.89 6.94
C TYR A 52 31.77 9.34 6.66
N TYR A 53 30.83 9.91 7.42
CA TYR A 53 30.46 11.33 7.31
C TYR A 53 31.63 12.28 7.61
N ARG A 54 32.55 11.86 8.48
CA ARG A 54 33.79 12.60 8.78
C ARG A 54 34.92 12.37 7.78
N GLY A 55 34.69 11.53 6.76
CA GLY A 55 35.68 11.19 5.74
C GLY A 55 36.62 10.04 6.13
N GLU A 56 36.31 9.28 7.18
CA GLU A 56 37.06 8.07 7.56
C GLU A 56 36.68 6.89 6.64
N ILE A 57 36.88 7.03 5.33
CA ILE A 57 36.54 6.01 4.34
C ILE A 57 37.60 4.90 4.33
N PRO A 58 37.19 3.61 4.46
CA PRO A 58 38.12 2.47 4.45
C PRO A 58 38.95 2.36 3.18
N LYS A 59 40.12 1.71 3.29
CA LYS A 59 41.07 1.55 2.18
C LYS A 59 40.55 0.61 1.08
N SER A 60 39.65 -0.31 1.43
CA SER A 60 38.96 -1.21 0.51
C SER A 60 37.46 -0.89 0.54
N PRO A 61 37.02 0.21 -0.11
CA PRO A 61 35.64 0.65 -0.01
C PRO A 61 34.63 -0.34 -0.60
N ASP A 62 35.06 -1.25 -1.48
CA ASP A 62 34.21 -2.31 -2.06
C ASP A 62 33.73 -3.34 -1.02
N SER A 63 34.37 -3.42 0.16
CA SER A 63 33.87 -4.23 1.27
C SER A 63 32.63 -3.63 1.94
N ILE A 64 32.24 -2.42 1.53
CA ILE A 64 31.05 -1.71 2.00
C ILE A 64 30.16 -1.49 0.79
N ASN A 65 28.87 -1.75 0.95
CA ASN A 65 27.87 -1.54 -0.10
C ASN A 65 27.56 -0.04 -0.33
N PHE A 66 28.58 0.83 -0.51
CA PHE A 66 28.39 2.27 -0.73
C PHE A 66 27.50 2.55 -1.95
N GLU A 67 27.64 1.77 -3.01
CA GLU A 67 26.74 1.84 -4.16
C GLU A 67 25.26 1.71 -3.74
N LYS A 68 24.95 0.71 -2.92
CA LYS A 68 23.57 0.46 -2.47
C LYS A 68 23.06 1.59 -1.56
N ILE A 69 23.93 2.16 -0.72
CA ILE A 69 23.58 3.32 0.12
C ILE A 69 23.34 4.57 -0.73
N ILE A 70 24.14 4.80 -1.77
CA ILE A 70 23.96 5.92 -2.71
C ILE A 70 22.66 5.76 -3.49
N ARG A 71 22.36 4.55 -3.99
CA ARG A 71 21.09 4.23 -4.64
C ARG A 71 19.90 4.44 -3.69
N TYR A 72 20.00 3.98 -2.45
CA TYR A 72 18.99 4.21 -1.42
C TYR A 72 18.76 5.71 -1.17
N CYS A 73 19.82 6.51 -1.05
CA CYS A 73 19.69 7.95 -0.86
C CYS A 73 19.01 8.64 -2.06
N ALA A 74 19.43 8.28 -3.28
CA ALA A 74 18.82 8.81 -4.51
C ALA A 74 17.33 8.46 -4.62
N GLU A 75 16.97 7.20 -4.35
CA GLU A 75 15.59 6.69 -4.43
C GLU A 75 14.70 7.30 -3.34
N LYS A 76 15.20 7.42 -2.11
CA LYS A 76 14.37 7.74 -0.94
C LYS A 76 14.40 9.20 -0.52
N GLY A 77 15.35 10.00 -1.00
CA GLY A 77 15.52 11.39 -0.58
C GLY A 77 15.40 12.44 -1.69
N ARG A 78 15.08 12.04 -2.93
CA ARG A 78 14.93 12.93 -4.10
C ARG A 78 16.14 13.86 -4.28
N MET A 79 17.29 13.25 -4.59
CA MET A 79 18.55 13.97 -4.74
C MET A 79 18.61 14.79 -6.03
N SER A 80 19.36 15.89 -6.01
CA SER A 80 19.66 16.65 -7.22
C SER A 80 20.71 15.93 -8.09
N GLU A 81 20.73 16.26 -9.39
CA GLU A 81 21.76 15.76 -10.31
C GLU A 81 23.17 16.16 -9.85
N ASP A 82 23.31 17.37 -9.29
CA ASP A 82 24.58 17.85 -8.73
C ASP A 82 25.07 16.95 -7.58
N TRP A 83 24.16 16.55 -6.68
CA TRP A 83 24.50 15.61 -5.61
C TRP A 83 24.99 14.28 -6.18
N ALA A 84 24.28 13.73 -7.17
CA ALA A 84 24.62 12.45 -7.80
C ALA A 84 25.98 12.51 -8.50
N ARG A 85 26.21 13.57 -9.29
CA ARG A 85 27.50 13.79 -9.98
C ARG A 85 28.65 13.90 -8.98
N GLU A 86 28.45 14.63 -7.89
CA GLU A 86 29.49 14.83 -6.90
C GLU A 86 29.82 13.58 -6.07
N ILE A 87 28.81 12.85 -5.59
CA ILE A 87 29.05 11.67 -4.76
C ILE A 87 29.66 10.53 -5.57
N VAL A 88 29.20 10.32 -6.81
CA VAL A 88 29.72 9.29 -7.71
C VAL A 88 31.14 9.64 -8.17
N SER A 89 31.39 10.90 -8.56
CA SER A 89 32.73 11.32 -8.94
C SER A 89 33.72 11.24 -7.79
N ALA A 90 33.28 11.46 -6.54
CA ALA A 90 34.12 11.28 -5.38
C ALA A 90 34.37 9.79 -5.10
N GLY A 91 33.35 8.93 -5.22
CA GLY A 91 33.48 7.48 -5.06
C GLY A 91 34.46 6.84 -6.05
N VAL A 92 34.39 7.19 -7.35
CA VAL A 92 35.33 6.69 -8.37
C VAL A 92 36.78 7.07 -8.02
N ARG A 93 37.01 8.31 -7.53
CA ARG A 93 38.35 8.76 -7.12
C ARG A 93 38.87 8.07 -5.85
N LEU A 94 37.97 7.51 -5.03
CA LEU A 94 38.31 6.69 -3.88
C LEU A 94 38.53 5.21 -4.24
N GLY A 95 38.41 4.84 -5.52
CA GLY A 95 38.60 3.48 -5.99
C GLY A 95 37.37 2.57 -5.82
N MET A 96 36.18 3.13 -5.64
CA MET A 96 34.94 2.34 -5.61
C MET A 96 34.60 1.82 -6.99
N VAL A 97 34.25 0.54 -7.07
CA VAL A 97 33.73 -0.07 -8.30
C VAL A 97 32.20 -0.02 -8.29
N PHE A 98 31.62 0.62 -9.31
CA PHE A 98 30.17 0.64 -9.53
C PHE A 98 29.76 -0.45 -10.51
N SER A 99 28.52 -0.94 -10.39
CA SER A 99 27.95 -1.99 -11.24
C SER A 99 27.88 -1.65 -12.74
N VAL A 100 27.87 -0.36 -13.07
CA VAL A 100 27.87 0.19 -14.44
C VAL A 100 28.84 1.38 -14.51
N ASP A 101 29.12 1.88 -15.71
CA ASP A 101 29.98 3.05 -15.87
C ASP A 101 29.37 4.30 -15.19
N LYS A 102 30.23 5.28 -14.91
CA LYS A 102 29.87 6.48 -14.14
C LYS A 102 28.66 7.22 -14.71
N GLU A 103 28.59 7.44 -16.03
CA GLU A 103 27.51 8.26 -16.61
C GLU A 103 26.20 7.46 -16.66
N THR A 104 26.27 6.15 -16.96
CA THR A 104 25.11 5.25 -16.85
C THR A 104 24.61 5.17 -15.40
N PHE A 105 25.50 5.08 -14.41
CA PHE A 105 25.14 5.04 -13.00
C PHE A 105 24.45 6.33 -12.54
N ILE A 106 24.99 7.49 -12.92
CA ILE A 106 24.35 8.79 -12.63
C ILE A 106 22.99 8.88 -13.32
N HIS A 107 22.90 8.46 -14.59
CA HIS A 107 21.63 8.44 -15.32
C HIS A 107 20.60 7.51 -14.65
N GLU A 108 21.02 6.35 -14.14
CA GLU A 108 20.16 5.45 -13.36
C GLU A 108 19.69 6.08 -12.03
N LEU A 109 20.58 6.74 -11.28
CA LEU A 109 20.21 7.47 -10.06
C LEU A 109 19.18 8.57 -10.37
N MET A 110 19.31 9.24 -11.52
CA MET A 110 18.39 10.30 -11.95
C MET A 110 17.10 9.77 -12.58
N ARG A 111 17.09 8.59 -13.21
CA ARG A 111 15.86 7.91 -13.65
C ARG A 111 14.97 7.55 -12.47
N GLY A 112 15.58 7.22 -11.32
CA GLY A 112 14.90 7.10 -10.02
C GLY A 112 14.39 8.43 -9.43
N ALA A 113 14.89 9.58 -9.91
CA ALA A 113 14.52 10.91 -9.43
C ALA A 113 13.54 11.67 -10.36
N GLY A 114 13.43 11.27 -11.64
CA GLY A 114 12.69 12.02 -12.67
C GLY A 114 11.47 11.34 -13.31
N SER A 115 11.22 10.05 -13.09
CA SER A 115 10.09 9.34 -13.70
C SER A 115 9.37 8.38 -12.73
N HIS A 116 9.15 8.85 -11.51
CA HIS A 116 8.21 8.24 -10.59
C HIS A 116 7.08 9.21 -10.29
N VAL A 117 6.01 9.09 -11.08
CA VAL A 117 4.67 8.94 -10.53
C VAL A 117 4.79 8.05 -9.28
N PRO A 118 4.55 8.57 -8.06
CA PRO A 118 4.90 7.90 -6.81
C PRO A 118 4.48 6.44 -6.77
N ALA A 119 5.46 5.56 -6.62
CA ALA A 119 5.27 4.50 -5.64
C ALA A 119 5.07 5.23 -4.31
N LEU A 120 3.82 5.42 -3.92
CA LEU A 120 3.47 5.47 -2.51
C LEU A 120 4.04 4.19 -1.92
N ALA A 121 5.30 4.23 -1.48
CA ALA A 121 5.66 3.52 -0.29
C ALA A 121 4.69 4.10 0.76
N LYS A 122 3.53 3.45 0.91
CA LYS A 122 2.84 3.46 2.19
C LYS A 122 3.96 3.24 3.19
N PRO A 123 4.12 4.08 4.22
CA PRO A 123 5.00 3.69 5.31
C PRO A 123 4.60 2.26 5.62
N SER A 124 5.52 1.31 5.43
CA SER A 124 5.40 0.04 6.12
C SER A 124 5.56 0.43 7.57
N THR A 125 4.48 0.94 8.18
CA THR A 125 4.31 0.84 9.61
C THR A 125 4.67 -0.61 9.88
N PRO A 126 5.72 -0.90 10.69
CA PRO A 126 5.98 -2.27 11.08
C PRO A 126 4.63 -2.83 11.51
N ARG A 127 4.25 -4.01 10.98
CA ARG A 127 2.99 -4.65 11.36
C ARG A 127 2.92 -4.55 12.88
N PRO A 128 1.93 -3.85 13.45
CA PRO A 128 1.86 -3.67 14.88
C PRO A 128 1.89 -5.07 15.51
N ARG A 129 2.75 -5.24 16.51
CA ARG A 129 2.79 -6.52 17.21
C ARG A 129 1.42 -6.75 17.85
N LEU A 130 1.03 -8.01 18.03
CA LEU A 130 -0.33 -8.34 18.53
C LEU A 130 -0.72 -7.60 19.83
N HIS A 131 0.26 -7.30 20.69
CA HIS A 131 0.05 -6.57 21.96
C HIS A 131 -0.04 -5.04 21.80
N GLU A 132 0.28 -4.51 20.61
CA GLU A 132 0.20 -3.08 20.26
C GLU A 132 -1.15 -2.75 19.58
N LEU A 133 -1.99 -3.76 19.33
CA LEU A 133 -3.30 -3.58 18.70
C LEU A 133 -4.32 -3.08 19.73
N SER A 134 -4.91 -1.92 19.45
CA SER A 134 -6.08 -1.43 20.20
C SER A 134 -7.26 -2.42 20.05
N PRO A 135 -8.00 -2.74 21.11
CA PRO A 135 -9.19 -3.57 21.02
C PRO A 135 -10.27 -2.93 20.13
N PHE A 136 -10.40 -1.60 20.18
CA PHE A 136 -11.35 -0.84 19.37
C PHE A 136 -10.61 0.16 18.46
N VAL A 137 -10.99 0.20 17.18
CA VAL A 137 -10.32 1.02 16.16
C VAL A 137 -11.23 2.17 15.72
N LEU A 138 -10.93 3.38 16.16
CA LEU A 138 -11.74 4.56 15.87
C LEU A 138 -11.18 5.39 14.72
N ASN A 139 -12.08 5.95 13.91
CA ASN A 139 -11.80 6.97 12.88
C ASN A 139 -10.81 6.60 11.77
N VAL A 140 -10.26 5.40 11.78
CA VAL A 140 -9.36 4.88 10.74
C VAL A 140 -9.86 3.53 10.22
N PRO A 141 -9.57 3.18 8.96
CA PRO A 141 -9.84 1.83 8.47
C PRO A 141 -9.07 0.78 9.25
N ILE A 142 -9.73 -0.34 9.54
CA ILE A 142 -9.10 -1.51 10.17
C ILE A 142 -8.20 -2.19 9.14
N GLN A 143 -6.91 -2.30 9.45
CA GLN A 143 -5.93 -2.93 8.56
C GLN A 143 -5.53 -4.32 9.01
N HIS A 144 -5.48 -4.58 10.32
CA HIS A 144 -5.09 -5.89 10.84
C HIS A 144 -6.30 -6.84 10.85
N PRO A 145 -6.25 -8.03 10.22
CA PRO A 145 -7.40 -8.93 10.14
C PRO A 145 -8.02 -9.28 11.50
N ARG A 146 -7.19 -9.46 12.55
CA ARG A 146 -7.65 -9.74 13.92
C ARG A 146 -8.61 -8.70 14.51
N GLN A 147 -8.56 -7.45 14.05
CA GLN A 147 -9.45 -6.37 14.52
C GLN A 147 -10.73 -6.25 13.67
N PHE A 148 -10.85 -7.02 12.58
CA PHE A 148 -12.01 -6.96 11.68
C PHE A 148 -13.08 -7.98 12.10
N PHE A 149 -14.27 -7.51 12.44
CA PHE A 149 -15.37 -8.34 12.96
C PHE A 149 -16.53 -8.44 11.96
N GLY A 150 -17.18 -9.62 11.98
CA GLY A 150 -18.36 -9.93 11.18
C GLY A 150 -18.12 -9.98 9.68
N ARG A 151 -19.21 -9.78 8.92
CA ARG A 151 -19.26 -9.78 7.44
C ARG A 151 -18.92 -11.11 6.79
N GLU A 152 -19.09 -12.21 7.53
CA GLU A 152 -18.73 -13.53 7.02
C GLU A 152 -19.52 -13.92 5.76
N LYS A 153 -20.80 -13.52 5.69
CA LYS A 153 -21.66 -13.83 4.54
C LYS A 153 -21.13 -13.16 3.28
N GLU A 154 -20.75 -11.90 3.36
CA GLU A 154 -20.20 -11.09 2.27
C GLU A 154 -18.82 -11.61 1.85
N LEU A 155 -17.94 -11.87 2.83
CA LEU A 155 -16.61 -12.43 2.59
C LEU A 155 -16.68 -13.79 1.90
N ARG A 156 -17.55 -14.70 2.37
CA ARG A 156 -17.72 -16.03 1.75
C ARG A 156 -18.20 -15.93 0.31
N LYS A 157 -19.11 -14.99 -0.02
CA LYS A 157 -19.55 -14.76 -1.40
C LYS A 157 -18.37 -14.39 -2.31
N ILE A 158 -17.53 -13.47 -1.87
CA ILE A 158 -16.36 -13.03 -2.64
C ILE A 158 -15.35 -14.17 -2.77
N PHE A 159 -14.95 -14.80 -1.66
CA PHE A 159 -13.93 -15.85 -1.67
C PHE A 159 -14.34 -17.07 -2.48
N ASN A 160 -15.60 -17.52 -2.37
CA ASN A 160 -16.11 -18.61 -3.20
C ASN A 160 -16.08 -18.27 -4.69
N ARG A 161 -16.22 -16.98 -5.04
CA ARG A 161 -16.19 -16.55 -6.44
C ARG A 161 -14.77 -16.38 -6.97
N LEU A 162 -13.85 -15.88 -6.14
CA LEU A 162 -12.42 -15.79 -6.47
C LEU A 162 -11.77 -17.16 -6.74
N LYS A 163 -12.36 -18.25 -6.25
CA LYS A 163 -11.97 -19.63 -6.58
C LYS A 163 -12.29 -20.07 -8.00
N LEU A 164 -13.25 -19.42 -8.65
CA LEU A 164 -13.73 -19.81 -9.97
C LEU A 164 -12.90 -19.11 -11.06
N SER A 165 -12.83 -19.74 -12.23
CA SER A 165 -12.09 -19.25 -13.41
C SER A 165 -12.77 -18.07 -14.12
N HIS A 166 -14.04 -17.81 -13.82
CA HIS A 166 -14.78 -16.69 -14.38
C HIS A 166 -14.81 -15.54 -13.38
N ASP A 167 -14.24 -14.42 -13.79
CA ASP A 167 -13.97 -13.29 -12.93
C ASP A 167 -15.19 -12.39 -12.84
N GLU A 168 -15.89 -12.49 -11.73
CA GLU A 168 -17.00 -11.62 -11.40
C GLU A 168 -16.52 -10.47 -10.52
N CYS A 169 -16.86 -9.25 -10.89
CA CYS A 169 -16.49 -8.07 -10.14
C CYS A 169 -17.50 -7.80 -9.01
N PHE A 170 -17.04 -7.16 -7.95
CA PHE A 170 -17.87 -6.84 -6.78
C PHE A 170 -17.83 -5.36 -6.47
N SER A 171 -18.98 -4.79 -6.11
CA SER A 171 -19.06 -3.44 -5.57
C SER A 171 -19.58 -3.50 -4.14
N ILE A 172 -18.73 -3.10 -3.21
CA ILE A 172 -19.03 -3.00 -1.79
C ILE A 172 -19.65 -1.64 -1.54
N ILE A 173 -20.95 -1.61 -1.27
CA ILE A 173 -21.69 -0.37 -1.07
C ILE A 173 -22.13 -0.21 0.38
N GLY A 174 -22.46 1.00 0.78
CA GLY A 174 -23.03 1.28 2.08
C GLY A 174 -22.66 2.67 2.59
N PRO A 175 -23.28 3.12 3.70
CA PRO A 175 -23.08 4.46 4.22
C PRO A 175 -21.64 4.71 4.68
N ARG A 176 -21.33 5.98 4.95
CA ARG A 176 -20.03 6.37 5.47
C ARG A 176 -19.78 5.66 6.82
N ARG A 177 -18.54 5.25 7.06
CA ARG A 177 -18.07 4.58 8.30
C ARG A 177 -18.68 3.20 8.59
N VAL A 178 -19.37 2.57 7.64
CA VAL A 178 -19.86 1.18 7.80
C VAL A 178 -18.76 0.12 7.70
N GLY A 179 -17.55 0.52 7.29
CA GLY A 179 -16.36 -0.35 7.21
C GLY A 179 -15.98 -0.83 5.81
N LYS A 180 -16.39 -0.13 4.73
CA LYS A 180 -16.05 -0.52 3.34
C LYS A 180 -14.54 -0.61 3.09
N THR A 181 -13.78 0.44 3.41
CA THR A 181 -12.31 0.43 3.28
C THR A 181 -11.67 -0.66 4.15
N SER A 182 -12.15 -0.83 5.40
CA SER A 182 -11.72 -1.91 6.29
C SER A 182 -11.96 -3.30 5.69
N PHE A 183 -13.09 -3.48 5.00
CA PHE A 183 -13.45 -4.71 4.32
C PHE A 183 -12.47 -5.01 3.16
N LEU A 184 -12.11 -4.01 2.35
CA LEU A 184 -11.12 -4.16 1.30
C LEU A 184 -9.72 -4.50 1.87
N TYR A 185 -9.31 -3.83 2.95
CA TYR A 185 -8.06 -4.17 3.66
C TYR A 185 -8.07 -5.60 4.17
N TYR A 186 -9.19 -6.04 4.75
CA TYR A 186 -9.34 -7.40 5.24
C TYR A 186 -9.17 -8.43 4.13
N LEU A 187 -9.84 -8.25 2.97
CA LEU A 187 -9.70 -9.12 1.80
C LEU A 187 -8.24 -9.29 1.38
N LYS A 188 -7.49 -8.20 1.30
CA LYS A 188 -6.07 -8.23 0.92
C LYS A 188 -5.23 -8.91 2.01
N ASN A 189 -5.37 -8.48 3.25
CA ASN A 189 -4.41 -8.80 4.31
C ASN A 189 -4.63 -10.17 4.94
N ILE A 190 -5.88 -10.68 5.00
CA ILE A 190 -6.14 -11.99 5.61
C ILE A 190 -5.37 -13.12 4.91
N THR A 191 -5.17 -12.98 3.60
CA THR A 191 -4.47 -13.95 2.76
C THR A 191 -2.97 -14.03 3.05
N GLN A 192 -2.41 -12.99 3.68
CA GLN A 192 -0.98 -12.82 3.96
C GLN A 192 -0.68 -12.77 5.46
N THR A 193 -1.68 -13.06 6.30
CA THR A 193 -1.56 -12.96 7.76
C THR A 193 -1.36 -14.37 8.33
N PRO A 194 -0.29 -14.61 9.13
CA PRO A 194 -0.08 -15.90 9.78
C PRO A 194 -1.30 -16.33 10.60
N THR A 195 -1.64 -17.62 10.57
CA THR A 195 -2.81 -18.15 11.30
C THR A 195 -2.73 -17.90 12.81
N THR A 196 -1.53 -17.77 13.37
CA THR A 196 -1.27 -17.40 14.77
C THR A 196 -1.70 -15.98 15.12
N GLU A 197 -1.78 -15.09 14.14
CA GLU A 197 -2.22 -13.70 14.31
C GLU A 197 -3.73 -13.53 14.08
N LEU A 198 -4.39 -14.53 13.49
CA LEU A 198 -5.84 -14.53 13.25
C LEU A 198 -6.63 -14.95 14.48
N ARG A 199 -7.90 -14.55 14.54
CA ARG A 199 -8.83 -15.10 15.53
C ARG A 199 -9.31 -16.50 15.10
N PRO A 200 -9.66 -17.39 16.04
CA PRO A 200 -10.12 -18.75 15.72
C PRO A 200 -11.32 -18.80 14.76
N ASP A 201 -12.26 -17.84 14.84
CA ASP A 201 -13.42 -17.70 13.95
C ASP A 201 -13.04 -17.38 12.50
N GLN A 202 -11.86 -16.80 12.28
CA GLN A 202 -11.40 -16.40 10.95
C GLN A 202 -10.68 -17.52 10.20
N ILE A 203 -10.11 -18.49 10.91
CA ILE A 203 -9.36 -19.60 10.31
C ILE A 203 -10.25 -20.45 9.36
N PRO A 204 -11.50 -20.80 9.71
CA PRO A 204 -12.40 -21.48 8.78
C PRO A 204 -12.65 -20.72 7.46
N LEU A 205 -12.61 -19.39 7.47
CA LEU A 205 -12.77 -18.59 6.25
C LEU A 205 -11.60 -18.81 5.28
N LEU A 206 -10.41 -19.16 5.78
CA LEU A 206 -9.26 -19.46 4.93
C LEU A 206 -9.50 -20.66 4.01
N LYS A 207 -10.34 -21.63 4.42
CA LYS A 207 -10.75 -22.76 3.57
C LYS A 207 -11.55 -22.31 2.35
N HIS A 208 -12.16 -21.12 2.40
CA HIS A 208 -12.92 -20.54 1.29
C HIS A 208 -12.04 -19.75 0.32
N LEU A 209 -10.78 -19.49 0.66
CA LEU A 209 -9.86 -18.80 -0.21
C LEU A 209 -9.32 -19.74 -1.30
N PRO A 210 -9.00 -19.23 -2.51
CA PRO A 210 -8.27 -20.01 -3.52
C PRO A 210 -6.88 -20.45 -3.01
N ASN A 211 -6.11 -21.21 -3.80
CA ASN A 211 -4.67 -21.31 -3.53
C ASN A 211 -4.04 -19.91 -3.69
N LEU A 212 -3.98 -19.18 -2.58
CA LEU A 212 -3.70 -17.75 -2.51
C LEU A 212 -2.26 -17.37 -2.81
N ASP A 213 -1.35 -18.35 -2.79
CA ASP A 213 0.07 -18.15 -3.10
C ASP A 213 0.29 -17.51 -4.49
N HIS A 214 -0.75 -17.51 -5.33
CA HIS A 214 -0.71 -17.00 -6.70
C HIS A 214 -1.68 -15.83 -6.96
N VAL A 215 -2.30 -15.20 -5.95
CA VAL A 215 -3.15 -14.02 -6.19
C VAL A 215 -2.37 -12.72 -6.00
N ARG A 216 -2.35 -11.87 -7.03
CA ARG A 216 -1.76 -10.51 -6.93
C ARG A 216 -2.83 -9.51 -6.51
N TRP A 217 -2.53 -8.72 -5.47
CA TRP A 217 -3.47 -7.74 -4.92
C TRP A 217 -2.99 -6.31 -5.15
N LEU A 218 -3.66 -5.59 -6.06
CA LEU A 218 -3.41 -4.18 -6.31
C LEU A 218 -4.40 -3.34 -5.50
N TRP A 219 -3.95 -2.19 -5.02
CA TRP A 219 -4.77 -1.25 -4.28
C TRP A 219 -4.76 0.11 -4.96
N VAL A 220 -5.93 0.66 -5.22
CA VAL A 220 -6.13 2.02 -5.72
C VAL A 220 -7.07 2.74 -4.76
N ASP A 221 -6.64 3.89 -4.25
CA ASP A 221 -7.45 4.76 -3.41
C ASP A 221 -7.76 6.04 -4.19
N PHE A 222 -9.01 6.21 -4.61
CA PHE A 222 -9.42 7.37 -5.39
C PHE A 222 -9.69 8.63 -4.56
N GLN A 223 -9.56 8.58 -3.22
CA GLN A 223 -9.44 9.80 -2.43
C GLN A 223 -8.10 10.51 -2.65
N ASP A 224 -7.06 9.75 -3.05
CA ASP A 224 -5.84 10.35 -3.56
C ASP A 224 -6.09 10.89 -4.98
N THR A 225 -6.18 12.22 -5.08
CA THR A 225 -6.42 12.93 -6.35
C THR A 225 -5.46 12.54 -7.48
N ARG A 226 -4.24 12.06 -7.15
CA ARG A 226 -3.29 11.57 -8.16
C ARG A 226 -3.78 10.29 -8.83
N MET A 227 -4.47 9.43 -8.11
CA MET A 227 -5.07 8.20 -8.67
C MET A 227 -6.23 8.50 -9.61
N CYS A 228 -6.76 9.72 -9.59
CA CYS A 228 -7.78 10.20 -10.53
C CYS A 228 -7.19 10.75 -11.83
N ASP A 229 -5.86 10.82 -11.95
CA ASP A 229 -5.15 11.18 -13.18
C ASP A 229 -4.72 9.91 -13.92
N LYS A 230 -5.13 9.77 -15.18
CA LYS A 230 -4.78 8.61 -16.02
C LYS A 230 -3.27 8.48 -16.25
N GLU A 231 -2.53 9.59 -16.38
CA GLU A 231 -1.09 9.57 -16.63
C GLU A 231 -0.32 9.10 -15.40
N TYR A 232 -0.94 9.23 -14.22
CA TYR A 232 -0.44 8.70 -12.97
C TYR A 232 -0.87 7.24 -12.74
N LEU A 233 -2.16 6.96 -12.90
CA LEU A 233 -2.75 5.67 -12.53
C LEU A 233 -2.20 4.50 -13.37
N LEU A 234 -2.02 4.69 -14.68
CA LEU A 234 -1.56 3.61 -15.55
C LEU A 234 -0.13 3.14 -15.21
N PRO A 235 0.88 4.03 -15.08
CA PRO A 235 2.19 3.65 -14.57
C PRO A 235 2.14 3.04 -13.17
N TYR A 236 1.30 3.56 -12.28
CA TYR A 236 1.16 3.02 -10.92
C TYR A 236 0.73 1.55 -10.93
N LEU A 237 -0.27 1.19 -11.72
CA LEU A 237 -0.75 -0.18 -11.83
C LEU A 237 0.32 -1.13 -12.40
N LEU A 238 1.10 -0.68 -13.40
CA LEU A 238 2.20 -1.46 -13.95
C LEU A 238 3.33 -1.64 -12.92
N ASN A 239 3.68 -0.58 -12.19
CA ASN A 239 4.71 -0.63 -11.15
C ASN A 239 4.31 -1.57 -9.99
N GLU A 240 3.05 -1.54 -9.54
CA GLU A 240 2.55 -2.48 -8.51
C GLU A 240 2.65 -3.95 -8.95
N LEU A 241 2.62 -4.20 -10.26
CA LEU A 241 2.83 -5.52 -10.86
C LEU A 241 4.30 -5.84 -11.14
N ASN A 242 5.23 -4.92 -10.82
CA ASN A 242 6.65 -4.97 -11.19
C ASN A 242 6.86 -5.10 -12.71
N LEU A 243 6.02 -4.43 -13.50
CA LEU A 243 6.10 -4.41 -14.95
C LEU A 243 6.78 -3.12 -15.45
N PRO A 244 7.52 -3.18 -16.58
CA PRO A 244 8.11 -1.99 -17.18
C PRO A 244 7.01 -1.03 -17.62
N VAL A 245 7.15 0.24 -17.25
CA VAL A 245 6.28 1.33 -17.70
C VAL A 245 6.73 1.78 -19.10
N PRO A 246 5.87 1.68 -20.13
CA PRO A 246 6.19 2.16 -21.46
C PRO A 246 6.25 3.69 -21.51
N ASP A 247 7.09 4.25 -22.40
CA ASP A 247 7.16 5.68 -22.66
C ASP A 247 6.78 5.96 -24.13
N PRO A 248 5.64 6.62 -24.42
CA PRO A 248 4.65 7.15 -23.47
C PRO A 248 3.71 6.08 -22.90
N CYS A 249 3.26 6.24 -21.64
CA CYS A 249 2.32 5.33 -20.97
C CYS A 249 0.85 5.69 -21.22
N ASN A 250 0.43 5.68 -22.48
CA ASN A 250 -0.98 5.84 -22.85
C ASN A 250 -1.79 4.53 -22.68
N LEU A 251 -3.12 4.59 -22.82
CA LEU A 251 -4.02 3.42 -22.66
C LEU A 251 -3.65 2.24 -23.56
N ASN A 252 -3.26 2.47 -24.81
CA ASN A 252 -2.91 1.39 -25.75
C ASN A 252 -1.62 0.68 -25.30
N ASN A 253 -0.58 1.45 -25.00
CA ASN A 253 0.69 0.91 -24.51
C ASN A 253 0.53 0.22 -23.15
N PHE A 254 -0.32 0.77 -22.28
CA PHE A 254 -0.70 0.14 -21.02
C PHE A 254 -1.37 -1.22 -21.24
N MET A 255 -2.37 -1.32 -22.12
CA MET A 255 -3.05 -2.58 -22.43
C MET A 255 -2.07 -3.63 -22.96
N ARG A 256 -1.21 -3.23 -23.90
CA ARG A 256 -0.16 -4.11 -24.44
C ARG A 256 0.82 -4.60 -23.37
N ALA A 257 1.11 -3.79 -22.36
CA ALA A 257 2.00 -4.15 -21.25
C ALA A 257 1.30 -5.03 -20.19
N ILE A 258 0.05 -4.72 -19.83
CA ILE A 258 -0.62 -5.40 -18.72
C ILE A 258 -1.26 -6.73 -19.13
N THR A 259 -1.92 -6.80 -20.29
CA THR A 259 -2.72 -7.98 -20.72
C THR A 259 -1.93 -9.30 -20.70
N PRO A 260 -0.71 -9.40 -21.27
CA PRO A 260 0.06 -10.64 -21.25
C PRO A 260 0.43 -11.11 -19.84
N ASN A 261 0.41 -10.19 -18.87
CA ASN A 261 0.82 -10.45 -17.50
C ASN A 261 -0.37 -10.80 -16.60
N LEU A 262 -1.63 -10.73 -17.05
CA LEU A 262 -2.83 -11.01 -16.26
C LEU A 262 -3.28 -12.49 -16.32
N GLN A 263 -2.45 -13.38 -16.84
CA GLN A 263 -2.65 -14.84 -16.76
C GLN A 263 -2.61 -15.36 -15.31
N GLN A 264 -1.91 -14.63 -14.44
CA GLN A 264 -1.99 -14.86 -12.99
C GLN A 264 -3.18 -14.09 -12.42
N LYS A 265 -4.00 -14.75 -11.59
CA LYS A 265 -5.15 -14.15 -10.93
C LYS A 265 -4.77 -12.86 -10.22
N THR A 266 -5.40 -11.77 -10.64
CA THR A 266 -5.10 -10.42 -10.17
C THR A 266 -6.37 -9.77 -9.65
N VAL A 267 -6.36 -9.33 -8.40
CA VAL A 267 -7.47 -8.61 -7.78
C VAL A 267 -7.09 -7.14 -7.65
N ILE A 268 -7.86 -6.26 -8.28
CA ILE A 268 -7.68 -4.81 -8.22
C ILE A 268 -8.74 -4.24 -7.29
N LEU A 269 -8.30 -3.79 -6.12
CA LEU A 269 -9.13 -3.12 -5.12
C LEU A 269 -9.18 -1.63 -5.44
N MET A 270 -10.39 -1.09 -5.58
CA MET A 270 -10.65 0.31 -5.94
C MET A 270 -11.50 0.96 -4.86
N ASP A 271 -10.87 1.70 -3.94
CA ASP A 271 -11.57 2.37 -2.85
C ASP A 271 -12.14 3.72 -3.33
N GLU A 272 -13.39 4.02 -2.95
CA GLU A 272 -14.10 5.27 -3.21
C GLU A 272 -14.19 5.58 -4.72
N VAL A 273 -14.64 4.58 -5.50
CA VAL A 273 -14.66 4.63 -6.98
C VAL A 273 -15.52 5.76 -7.55
N GLU A 274 -16.47 6.31 -6.78
CA GLU A 274 -17.24 7.49 -7.18
C GLU A 274 -16.38 8.72 -7.46
N ALA A 275 -15.20 8.83 -6.84
CA ALA A 275 -14.25 9.90 -7.11
C ALA A 275 -13.61 9.72 -8.49
N ALA A 276 -13.26 8.49 -8.86
CA ALA A 276 -12.75 8.14 -10.18
C ALA A 276 -13.78 8.42 -11.28
N MET A 277 -15.04 8.03 -11.06
CA MET A 277 -16.12 8.23 -12.04
C MET A 277 -16.35 9.70 -12.37
N LYS A 278 -16.12 10.60 -11.41
CA LYS A 278 -16.27 12.06 -11.58
C LYS A 278 -15.04 12.72 -12.18
N SER A 279 -13.92 12.00 -12.31
CA SER A 279 -12.69 12.56 -12.87
C SER A 279 -12.81 12.73 -14.38
N PRO A 280 -12.50 13.91 -14.94
CA PRO A 280 -12.46 14.10 -16.39
C PRO A 280 -11.34 13.28 -17.05
N ASP A 281 -10.29 12.92 -16.31
CA ASP A 281 -9.17 12.13 -16.82
C ASP A 281 -9.49 10.64 -16.93
N LEU A 282 -10.43 10.16 -16.12
CA LEU A 282 -10.93 8.77 -16.12
C LEU A 282 -12.30 8.70 -16.79
N GLY A 283 -12.36 9.10 -18.06
CA GLY A 283 -13.58 9.08 -18.88
C GLY A 283 -13.88 7.74 -19.54
N GLU A 284 -14.77 7.75 -20.53
CA GLU A 284 -15.26 6.56 -21.26
C GLU A 284 -14.14 5.65 -21.77
N ALA A 285 -13.10 6.22 -22.38
CA ALA A 285 -12.00 5.44 -22.92
C ALA A 285 -11.28 4.62 -21.84
N PHE A 286 -11.12 5.18 -20.64
CA PHE A 286 -10.51 4.49 -19.51
C PHE A 286 -11.40 3.36 -18.99
N TRP A 287 -12.69 3.60 -18.75
CA TRP A 287 -13.59 2.55 -18.24
C TRP A 287 -13.81 1.43 -19.26
N ASN A 288 -13.87 1.75 -20.54
CA ASN A 288 -13.90 0.74 -21.60
C ASN A 288 -12.60 -0.06 -21.66
N CYS A 289 -11.45 0.57 -21.41
CA CYS A 289 -10.17 -0.12 -21.29
C CYS A 289 -10.17 -1.13 -20.11
N MET A 290 -10.70 -0.74 -18.94
CA MET A 290 -10.83 -1.66 -17.79
C MET A 290 -11.81 -2.81 -18.09
N ARG A 291 -12.92 -2.51 -18.79
CA ARG A 291 -13.88 -3.52 -19.24
C ARG A 291 -13.25 -4.55 -20.16
N SER A 292 -12.42 -4.10 -21.10
CA SER A 292 -11.68 -4.98 -21.99
C SER A 292 -10.81 -5.97 -21.23
N LEU A 293 -10.23 -5.59 -20.08
CA LEU A 293 -9.46 -6.52 -19.26
C LEU A 293 -10.33 -7.63 -18.64
N ILE A 294 -11.58 -7.34 -18.28
CA ILE A 294 -12.53 -8.35 -17.75
C ILE A 294 -12.94 -9.34 -18.85
N THR A 295 -13.18 -8.83 -20.06
CA THR A 295 -13.74 -9.63 -21.16
C THR A 295 -12.70 -10.38 -21.98
N HIS A 296 -11.41 -10.14 -21.75
CA HIS A 296 -10.35 -10.78 -22.52
C HIS A 296 -10.10 -12.19 -21.97
N ASP A 297 -10.22 -13.22 -22.82
CA ASP A 297 -10.16 -14.64 -22.39
C ASP A 297 -8.88 -15.01 -21.63
N ASP A 298 -7.77 -14.39 -22.01
CA ASP A 298 -6.43 -14.55 -21.41
C ASP A 298 -6.18 -13.74 -20.12
N CYS A 299 -7.16 -12.99 -19.64
CA CYS A 299 -7.02 -12.14 -18.45
C CYS A 299 -7.83 -12.69 -17.27
N HIS A 300 -7.14 -13.04 -16.19
CA HIS A 300 -7.74 -13.38 -14.90
C HIS A 300 -7.70 -12.19 -13.95
N VAL A 301 -8.51 -11.17 -14.25
CA VAL A 301 -8.63 -9.95 -13.43
C VAL A 301 -10.00 -9.83 -12.78
N THR A 302 -10.02 -9.56 -11.48
CA THR A 302 -11.24 -9.26 -10.72
C THR A 302 -11.15 -7.87 -10.11
N PHE A 303 -12.14 -7.02 -10.37
CA PHE A 303 -12.25 -5.71 -9.73
C PHE A 303 -13.16 -5.79 -8.51
N ILE A 304 -12.71 -5.24 -7.38
CA ILE A 304 -13.55 -5.06 -6.20
C ILE A 304 -13.53 -3.59 -5.83
N THR A 305 -14.68 -2.92 -5.94
CA THR A 305 -14.82 -1.49 -5.65
C THR A 305 -15.43 -1.27 -4.27
N SER A 306 -15.15 -0.13 -3.64
CA SER A 306 -16.03 0.44 -2.64
C SER A 306 -16.73 1.68 -3.18
N ALA A 307 -17.97 1.90 -2.75
CA ALA A 307 -18.75 3.06 -3.14
C ALA A 307 -19.79 3.45 -2.08
N ARG A 308 -20.24 4.71 -2.10
CA ARG A 308 -21.35 5.18 -1.23
C ARG A 308 -22.73 4.62 -1.61
N ASP A 309 -22.92 4.25 -2.87
CA ASP A 309 -24.20 3.82 -3.45
C ASP A 309 -23.93 2.84 -4.60
N THR A 310 -24.97 2.31 -5.23
CA THR A 310 -24.86 1.42 -6.39
C THR A 310 -24.05 2.06 -7.52
N VAL A 311 -23.12 1.29 -8.11
CA VAL A 311 -22.27 1.77 -9.22
C VAL A 311 -23.08 2.17 -10.45
N VAL A 312 -24.28 1.61 -10.66
CA VAL A 312 -25.19 2.01 -11.73
C VAL A 312 -25.66 3.45 -11.53
N LYS A 313 -26.15 3.78 -10.33
CA LYS A 313 -26.58 5.13 -10.00
C LYS A 313 -25.42 6.13 -10.08
N LEU A 314 -24.25 5.76 -9.56
CA LEU A 314 -23.07 6.64 -9.58
C LEU A 314 -22.54 6.86 -11.01
N ARG A 315 -22.58 5.83 -11.87
CA ARG A 315 -22.29 5.95 -13.29
C ARG A 315 -23.22 6.96 -13.96
N ASP A 316 -24.52 6.86 -13.71
CA ASP A 316 -25.52 7.75 -14.30
C ASP A 316 -25.35 9.20 -13.80
N GLU A 317 -25.07 9.39 -12.50
CA GLU A 317 -24.71 10.70 -11.91
C GLU A 317 -23.46 11.30 -12.57
N ALA A 318 -22.47 10.46 -12.88
CA ALA A 318 -21.25 10.85 -13.58
C ALA A 318 -21.41 11.00 -15.11
N ARG A 319 -22.60 10.69 -15.65
CA ARG A 319 -22.90 10.68 -17.10
C ARG A 319 -21.98 9.77 -17.92
N LEU A 320 -21.54 8.68 -17.31
CA LEU A 320 -20.77 7.64 -17.99
C LEU A 320 -21.73 6.68 -18.72
N THR A 321 -21.35 6.26 -19.92
CA THR A 321 -22.05 5.27 -20.75
C THR A 321 -21.40 3.89 -20.73
N SER A 322 -20.17 3.78 -20.21
CA SER A 322 -19.44 2.51 -20.20
C SER A 322 -20.18 1.41 -19.46
N GLU A 323 -20.23 0.23 -20.08
CA GLU A 323 -20.82 -0.98 -19.51
C GLU A 323 -19.91 -1.68 -18.49
N PHE A 324 -18.73 -1.11 -18.17
CA PHE A 324 -17.80 -1.67 -17.18
C PHE A 324 -18.50 -2.02 -15.85
N PHE A 325 -19.38 -1.14 -15.38
CA PHE A 325 -20.07 -1.33 -14.11
C PHE A 325 -21.20 -2.37 -14.17
N ASN A 326 -21.61 -2.83 -15.35
CA ASN A 326 -22.61 -3.89 -15.49
C ASN A 326 -22.09 -5.27 -15.05
N TYR A 327 -20.76 -5.44 -14.97
CA TYR A 327 -20.11 -6.67 -14.52
C TYR A 327 -20.04 -6.81 -12.98
N PHE A 328 -20.52 -5.81 -12.24
CA PHE A 328 -20.37 -5.74 -10.79
C PHE A 328 -21.62 -6.30 -10.09
N ARG A 329 -21.43 -7.32 -9.25
CA ARG A 329 -22.43 -7.64 -8.23
C ARG A 329 -22.32 -6.67 -7.07
N THR A 330 -23.46 -6.20 -6.61
CA THR A 330 -23.55 -5.33 -5.43
C THR A 330 -23.55 -6.17 -4.16
N LEU A 331 -22.70 -5.80 -3.19
CA LEU A 331 -22.70 -6.29 -1.82
C LEU A 331 -22.88 -5.10 -0.90
N GLU A 332 -24.04 -5.01 -0.25
CA GLU A 332 -24.39 -3.92 0.64
C GLU A 332 -23.97 -4.22 2.08
N LEU A 333 -23.21 -3.30 2.68
CA LEU A 333 -22.84 -3.33 4.08
C LEU A 333 -23.80 -2.45 4.88
N GLY A 334 -24.50 -3.05 5.83
CA GLY A 334 -25.39 -2.38 6.78
C GLY A 334 -24.88 -2.46 8.22
N PRO A 335 -25.76 -2.34 9.23
CA PRO A 335 -25.44 -2.69 10.61
C PRO A 335 -24.91 -4.13 10.72
N PHE A 336 -24.23 -4.44 11.83
CA PHE A 336 -23.92 -5.82 12.18
C PHE A 336 -25.19 -6.59 12.52
N ILE A 337 -25.13 -7.92 12.39
CA ILE A 337 -26.07 -8.76 13.14
C ILE A 337 -25.63 -8.81 14.60
N GLU A 338 -26.56 -9.07 15.51
CA GLU A 338 -26.29 -9.05 16.95
C GLU A 338 -25.09 -9.94 17.35
N ALA A 339 -24.99 -11.14 16.78
CA ALA A 339 -23.86 -12.05 17.04
C ALA A 339 -22.49 -11.45 16.64
N GLU A 340 -22.42 -10.67 15.56
CA GLU A 340 -21.19 -10.00 15.13
C GLU A 340 -20.83 -8.84 16.07
N ALA A 341 -21.85 -8.09 16.52
CA ALA A 341 -21.68 -7.00 17.47
C ALA A 341 -21.23 -7.52 18.84
N CYS A 342 -21.84 -8.60 19.34
CA CYS A 342 -21.41 -9.25 20.58
C CYS A 342 -19.97 -9.76 20.50
N ALA A 343 -19.57 -10.34 19.36
CA ALA A 343 -18.18 -10.78 19.16
C ALA A 343 -17.18 -9.62 19.20
N LEU A 344 -17.57 -8.43 18.70
CA LEU A 344 -16.75 -7.22 18.82
C LEU A 344 -16.68 -6.75 20.28
N ILE A 345 -17.80 -6.67 21.00
CA ILE A 345 -17.83 -6.25 22.41
C ILE A 345 -16.94 -7.16 23.25
N ALA A 346 -17.06 -8.48 23.06
CA ALA A 346 -16.27 -9.50 23.76
C ALA A 346 -14.76 -9.44 23.47
N SER A 347 -14.32 -8.61 22.52
CA SER A 347 -12.89 -8.37 22.27
C SER A 347 -12.24 -7.39 23.26
N SER A 348 -13.05 -6.75 24.11
CA SER A 348 -12.55 -5.91 25.21
C SER A 348 -11.60 -6.71 26.12
N PRO A 349 -10.45 -6.13 26.54
CA PRO A 349 -9.57 -6.77 27.51
C PRO A 349 -10.20 -6.86 28.91
N ILE A 350 -11.11 -5.94 29.25
CA ILE A 350 -11.90 -5.94 30.48
C ILE A 350 -13.35 -6.29 30.11
N PRO A 351 -13.88 -7.45 30.56
CA PRO A 351 -15.26 -7.82 30.27
C PRO A 351 -16.25 -6.77 30.78
N PHE A 352 -17.20 -6.37 29.93
CA PHE A 352 -18.24 -5.44 30.33
C PHE A 352 -19.35 -6.17 31.08
N ALA A 353 -20.03 -5.46 31.99
CA ALA A 353 -21.18 -6.02 32.67
C ALA A 353 -22.31 -6.30 31.65
N PRO A 354 -23.09 -7.39 31.78
CA PRO A 354 -24.12 -7.75 30.79
C PRO A 354 -25.14 -6.64 30.48
N GLU A 355 -25.46 -5.78 31.46
CA GLU A 355 -26.38 -4.67 31.24
C GLU A 355 -25.75 -3.53 30.43
N VAL A 356 -24.44 -3.32 30.58
CA VAL A 356 -23.68 -2.37 29.76
C VAL A 356 -23.57 -2.88 28.33
N GLU A 357 -23.33 -4.19 28.13
CA GLU A 357 -23.31 -4.78 26.78
C GLU A 357 -24.66 -4.58 26.06
N LYS A 358 -25.78 -4.84 26.74
CA LYS A 358 -27.12 -4.60 26.18
C LYS A 358 -27.36 -3.13 25.84
N GLN A 359 -26.90 -2.22 26.70
CA GLN A 359 -27.01 -0.78 26.45
C GLN A 359 -26.19 -0.37 25.21
N ILE A 360 -24.95 -0.85 25.10
CA ILE A 360 -24.07 -0.61 23.94
C ILE A 360 -24.73 -1.12 22.65
N LEU A 361 -25.31 -2.33 22.66
CA LEU A 361 -26.00 -2.90 21.51
C LEU A 361 -27.21 -2.04 21.09
N ALA A 362 -28.03 -1.61 22.06
CA ALA A 362 -29.21 -0.79 21.80
C ALA A 362 -28.83 0.61 21.28
N GLU A 363 -27.90 1.29 21.93
CA GLU A 363 -27.50 2.66 21.59
C GLU A 363 -26.71 2.74 20.29
N SER A 364 -25.89 1.73 19.99
CA SER A 364 -25.15 1.68 18.73
C SER A 364 -26.06 1.43 17.51
N GLY A 365 -27.25 0.87 17.73
CA GLY A 365 -28.08 0.34 16.64
C GLY A 365 -27.34 -0.68 15.78
N LEU A 366 -26.36 -1.39 16.37
CA LEU A 366 -25.44 -2.33 15.72
C LEU A 366 -24.57 -1.71 14.61
N TRP A 367 -24.46 -0.38 14.52
CA TRP A 367 -23.60 0.27 13.55
C TRP A 367 -22.12 0.16 13.96
N PRO A 368 -21.23 -0.40 13.11
CA PRO A 368 -19.86 -0.74 13.53
C PRO A 368 -19.05 0.41 14.13
N ASN A 369 -19.15 1.61 13.55
CA ASN A 369 -18.40 2.76 14.04
C ASN A 369 -18.90 3.25 15.40
N LYS A 370 -20.22 3.32 15.60
CA LYS A 370 -20.80 3.74 16.89
C LYS A 370 -20.60 2.67 17.96
N LEU A 371 -20.70 1.40 17.58
CA LEU A 371 -20.42 0.27 18.47
C LEU A 371 -18.99 0.33 19.02
N GLN A 372 -17.98 0.45 18.14
CA GLN A 372 -16.59 0.59 18.59
C GLN A 372 -16.36 1.83 19.45
N GLN A 373 -17.02 2.96 19.13
CA GLN A 373 -16.92 4.17 19.93
C GLN A 373 -17.43 3.94 21.36
N LEU A 374 -18.64 3.39 21.50
CA LEU A 374 -19.21 3.11 22.83
C LEU A 374 -18.36 2.12 23.61
N CYS A 375 -17.85 1.07 22.97
CA CYS A 375 -16.95 0.12 23.63
C CYS A 375 -15.64 0.76 24.10
N GLN A 376 -15.06 1.67 23.30
CA GLN A 376 -13.85 2.40 23.69
C GLN A 376 -14.13 3.33 24.88
N GLU A 377 -15.24 4.07 24.86
CA GLU A 377 -15.66 4.95 25.95
C GLU A 377 -15.85 4.15 27.26
N THR A 378 -16.56 3.00 27.19
CA THR A 378 -16.74 2.11 28.34
C THR A 378 -15.42 1.52 28.85
N LEU A 379 -14.50 1.15 27.95
CA LEU A 379 -13.20 0.61 28.36
C LEU A 379 -12.38 1.67 29.12
N GLU A 380 -12.35 2.91 28.63
CA GLU A 380 -11.66 4.03 29.27
C GLU A 380 -12.22 4.32 30.67
N GLU A 381 -13.54 4.22 30.87
CA GLU A 381 -14.19 4.36 32.18
C GLU A 381 -13.83 3.26 33.18
N LEU A 382 -13.51 2.05 32.69
CA LEU A 382 -13.09 0.93 33.54
C LEU A 382 -11.60 0.94 33.86
N GLU A 383 -10.79 1.62 33.04
CA GLU A 383 -9.34 1.77 33.24
C GLU A 383 -8.97 2.98 34.13
N GLY A 384 -9.85 3.99 34.19
CA GLY A 384 -9.72 5.17 35.06
C GLY A 384 -10.23 4.93 36.48
#